data_AF-A0A084Z263-F1
#
_entry.id   AF-A0A084Z263-F1
#
_cell.length_a   1.000
_cell.length_b   1.000
_cell.length_c   1.000
_cell.angle_alpha   90.00
_cell.angle_beta   90.00
_cell.angle_gamma   90.00
#
_symmetry.space_group_name_H-M   'P 1'
#
loop_
_entity.id
_entity.type
_entity.pdbx_description
1 polymer ?
#
loop_
_entity_poly.entity_id
_entity_poly.type
_entity_poly.pdbx_seq_one_letter_code
_entity_poly.pdbx_strand_id
1 'polypeptide(L)'
;MVQTINGVNVPAAMPHLPHGQLTMSSREIANLVESRHADVCITIERLMNSGVIGGYTALPYTHPQNGQTYKEYQICKRDSYVIVAQLSPAFTARLVDRWQ
;
A
#
# COMPACT_ATOMS: atom_id res chain seq x y z
N MET A 1 21.46 -26.86 -2.26
CA MET A 1 22.50 -26.34 -3.17
C MET A 1 22.72 -24.89 -2.77
N VAL A 2 23.83 -24.59 -2.12
CA VAL A 2 24.12 -23.27 -1.53
C VAL A 2 25.05 -22.55 -2.50
N GLN A 3 24.66 -21.37 -3.00
CA GLN A 3 25.60 -20.46 -3.66
C GLN A 3 26.00 -19.39 -2.65
N THR A 4 27.30 -19.35 -2.37
CA THR A 4 27.92 -18.44 -1.41
C THR A 4 28.25 -17.12 -2.10
N ILE A 5 27.73 -16.01 -1.57
CA ILE A 5 28.35 -14.69 -1.74
C ILE A 5 28.62 -14.10 -0.35
N ASN A 6 29.89 -13.79 -0.05
CA ASN A 6 30.37 -13.04 1.12
C ASN A 6 29.96 -13.53 2.53
N GLY A 7 29.82 -14.84 2.77
CA GLY A 7 29.93 -15.42 4.11
C GLY A 7 28.86 -15.06 5.15
N VAL A 8 27.75 -14.41 4.78
CA VAL A 8 26.65 -14.09 5.70
C VAL A 8 25.47 -15.03 5.44
N ASN A 9 25.11 -15.84 6.45
CA ASN A 9 23.90 -16.66 6.43
C ASN A 9 22.69 -15.80 6.78
N VAL A 10 21.88 -15.44 5.77
CA VAL A 10 20.62 -14.70 5.96
C VAL A 10 19.42 -15.67 6.00
N PRO A 11 18.51 -15.56 6.97
CA PRO A 11 17.33 -16.41 7.06
C PRO A 11 16.34 -16.10 5.92
N ALA A 12 15.66 -17.15 5.43
CA ALA A 12 14.64 -17.07 4.39
C ALA A 12 13.40 -16.33 4.88
N ALA A 13 13.27 -15.07 4.47
CA ALA A 13 12.05 -14.30 4.19
C ALA A 13 12.31 -12.80 4.45
N MET A 14 13.05 -12.15 3.56
CA MET A 14 13.01 -10.70 3.42
C MET A 14 12.10 -10.38 2.23
N PRO A 15 11.02 -9.59 2.39
CA PRO A 15 10.40 -8.98 1.22
C PRO A 15 11.44 -8.03 0.64
N HIS A 16 11.99 -8.43 -0.50
CA HIS A 16 12.76 -7.56 -1.38
C HIS A 16 11.90 -6.32 -1.63
N LEU A 17 12.28 -5.17 -1.09
CA LEU A 17 11.86 -3.91 -1.68
C LEU A 17 12.92 -3.60 -2.74
N PRO A 18 12.67 -3.87 -4.04
CA PRO A 18 13.64 -3.54 -5.06
C PRO A 18 13.78 -2.02 -5.09
N HIS A 19 15.01 -1.55 -4.94
CA HIS A 19 15.39 -0.16 -5.14
C HIS A 19 14.89 0.29 -6.53
N GLY A 20 13.84 1.13 -6.56
CA GLY A 20 13.28 1.70 -7.79
C GLY A 20 11.79 1.44 -8.05
N GLN A 21 11.08 0.68 -7.21
CA GLN A 21 9.64 0.48 -7.40
C GLN A 21 8.87 1.67 -6.82
N LEU A 22 8.23 2.47 -7.69
CA LEU A 22 7.33 3.56 -7.31
C LEU A 22 6.25 3.03 -6.35
N THR A 23 6.29 3.49 -5.10
CA THR A 23 5.26 3.25 -4.09
C THR A 23 4.45 4.51 -3.82
N MET A 24 3.28 4.32 -3.22
CA MET A 24 2.45 5.38 -2.68
C MET A 24 2.06 4.98 -1.26
N SER A 25 2.26 5.89 -0.30
CA SER A 25 1.86 5.67 1.08
C SER A 25 0.34 5.67 1.22
N SER A 26 -0.18 4.95 2.22
CA SER A 26 -1.62 4.99 2.53
C SER A 26 -2.11 6.40 2.92
N ARG A 27 -1.23 7.28 3.38
CA ARG A 27 -1.56 8.70 3.66
C ARG A 27 -1.67 9.53 2.38
N GLU A 28 -0.77 9.31 1.42
CA GLU A 28 -0.89 9.94 0.09
C GLU A 28 -2.19 9.50 -0.60
N ILE A 29 -2.55 8.22 -0.51
CA ILE A 29 -3.84 7.72 -1.01
C ILE A 29 -5.00 8.44 -0.30
N ALA A 30 -4.96 8.56 1.03
CA ALA A 30 -5.99 9.24 1.81
C ALA A 30 -6.19 10.69 1.38
N ASN A 31 -5.09 11.42 1.16
CA ASN A 31 -5.13 12.79 0.64
C ASN A 31 -5.70 12.83 -0.79
N LEU A 32 -5.31 11.89 -1.65
CA LEU A 32 -5.75 11.83 -3.05
C LEU A 32 -7.25 11.54 -3.20
N VAL A 33 -7.81 10.70 -2.33
CA VAL A 33 -9.24 10.34 -2.34
C VAL A 33 -10.06 11.14 -1.32
N GLU A 34 -9.47 12.18 -0.73
CA GLU A 34 -10.10 13.06 0.27
C GLU A 34 -10.81 12.28 1.39
N SER A 35 -10.18 11.20 1.86
CA SER A 35 -10.73 10.26 2.84
C SER A 35 -9.86 10.21 4.10
N ARG A 36 -10.42 9.70 5.20
CA ARG A 36 -9.63 9.54 6.44
C ARG A 36 -8.61 8.42 6.25
N HIS A 37 -7.39 8.63 6.72
CA HIS A 37 -6.33 7.62 6.65
C HIS A 37 -6.72 6.28 7.29
N ALA A 38 -7.51 6.31 8.38
CA ALA A 38 -8.04 5.11 9.02
C ALA A 38 -8.92 4.27 8.07
N ASP A 39 -9.78 4.92 7.26
CA ASP A 39 -10.67 4.24 6.31
C ASP A 39 -9.88 3.60 5.16
N VAL A 40 -8.79 4.27 4.74
CA VAL A 40 -7.84 3.71 3.78
C VAL A 40 -7.14 2.47 4.35
N CYS A 41 -6.66 2.53 5.59
CA CYS A 41 -6.02 1.39 6.24
C CYS A 41 -6.97 0.18 6.39
N ILE A 42 -8.22 0.40 6.80
CA ILE A 42 -9.25 -0.65 6.87
C ILE A 42 -9.48 -1.25 5.48
N THR A 43 -9.55 -0.41 4.44
CA THR A 43 -9.74 -0.87 3.06
C THR A 43 -8.57 -1.72 2.58
N ILE A 44 -7.33 -1.31 2.88
CA ILE A 44 -6.12 -2.07 2.56
C ILE A 44 -6.17 -3.43 3.26
N GLU A 45 -6.39 -3.47 4.58
CA GLU A 45 -6.49 -4.71 5.34
C GLU A 45 -7.57 -5.65 4.76
N ARG A 46 -8.74 -5.12 4.41
CA ARG A 46 -9.81 -5.89 3.77
C ARG A 46 -9.41 -6.46 2.41
N LEU A 47 -8.78 -5.65 1.54
CA LEU A 47 -8.38 -6.08 0.19
C LEU A 47 -7.22 -7.09 0.23
N MET A 48 -6.32 -6.99 1.21
CA MET A 48 -5.28 -7.99 1.48
C MET A 48 -5.93 -9.32 1.88
N ASN A 49 -6.87 -9.28 2.82
CA ASN A 49 -7.57 -10.47 3.30
C ASN A 49 -8.37 -11.17 2.20
N SER A 50 -8.91 -10.43 1.24
CA SER A 50 -9.60 -10.99 0.07
C SER A 50 -8.67 -11.41 -1.08
N GLY A 51 -7.36 -11.20 -0.96
CA GLY A 51 -6.38 -11.51 -2.01
C GLY A 51 -6.49 -10.65 -3.28
N VAL A 52 -7.19 -9.51 -3.21
CA VAL A 52 -7.38 -8.60 -4.35
C VAL A 52 -6.10 -7.79 -4.62
N ILE A 53 -5.38 -7.46 -3.54
CA ILE A 53 -4.05 -6.81 -3.56
C ILE A 53 -3.02 -7.72 -2.88
N GLY A 54 -1.73 -7.41 -3.05
CA GLY A 54 -0.64 -8.12 -2.37
C GLY A 54 -0.66 -7.93 -0.85
N GLY A 55 0.14 -8.74 -0.13
CA GLY A 55 0.34 -8.56 1.31
C GLY A 55 1.31 -7.41 1.61
N TYR A 56 0.96 -6.55 2.58
CA TYR A 56 1.75 -5.40 2.99
C TYR A 56 1.99 -5.39 4.51
N THR A 57 3.23 -5.09 4.90
CA THR A 57 3.59 -4.89 6.30
C THR A 57 3.27 -3.45 6.72
N ALA A 58 2.54 -3.30 7.83
CA ALA A 58 2.32 -1.99 8.43
C ALA A 58 3.64 -1.44 9.01
N LEU A 59 4.02 -0.24 8.58
CA LEU A 59 5.15 0.50 9.12
C LEU A 59 4.65 1.51 10.16
N PRO A 60 5.37 1.69 11.28
CA PRO A 60 5.04 2.74 12.24
C PRO A 60 5.34 4.11 11.63
N TYR A 61 4.37 5.01 11.66
CA TYR A 61 4.50 6.40 11.27
C TYR A 61 4.13 7.31 12.44
N THR A 62 5.08 8.09 12.94
CA THR A 62 4.82 9.09 13.99
C THR A 62 4.45 10.42 13.36
N HIS A 63 3.24 10.91 13.64
CA HIS A 63 2.78 12.18 13.11
C HIS A 63 3.44 13.35 13.84
N PRO A 64 4.11 14.28 13.13
CA PRO A 64 4.95 15.31 13.75
C PRO A 64 4.16 16.31 14.62
N GLN A 65 2.86 16.48 14.34
CA GLN A 65 2.02 17.44 15.05
C GLN A 65 1.64 16.99 16.48
N ASN A 66 1.47 15.70 16.72
CA ASN A 66 0.92 15.18 17.99
C ASN A 66 1.79 14.07 18.60
N GLY A 67 2.86 13.65 17.94
CA GLY A 67 3.72 12.55 18.40
C GLY A 67 3.05 11.18 18.42
N GLN A 68 1.84 11.05 17.86
CA GLN A 68 1.11 9.78 17.85
C GLN A 68 1.60 8.88 16.70
N THR A 69 1.76 7.59 16.99
CA THR A 69 2.16 6.58 16.02
C THR A 69 0.94 5.92 15.39
N TYR A 70 0.91 5.91 14.07
CA TYR A 70 -0.11 5.27 13.24
C TYR A 70 0.51 4.19 12.36
N LYS A 71 -0.33 3.27 11.86
CA LYS A 71 0.08 2.32 10.83
C LYS A 71 0.10 3.01 9.47
N GLU A 72 1.19 2.89 8.74
CA GLU A 72 1.31 3.33 7.35
C GLU A 72 1.67 2.14 6.46
N TYR A 73 1.16 2.13 5.22
CA TYR A 73 1.47 1.10 4.24
C TYR A 73 2.14 1.74 3.02
N GLN A 74 3.14 1.06 2.47
CA GLN A 74 3.80 1.45 1.21
C GLN A 74 3.27 0.56 0.09
N ILE A 75 2.41 1.11 -0.75
CA ILE A 75 1.63 0.35 -1.73
C ILE A 75 2.28 0.45 -3.11
N CYS A 76 2.38 -0.66 -3.83
CA CYS A 76 2.89 -0.65 -5.20
C CYS A 76 1.91 0.03 -6.17
N LYS A 77 2.41 0.48 -7.32
CA LYS A 77 1.62 1.16 -8.35
C LYS A 77 0.32 0.44 -8.74
N ARG A 78 0.32 -0.89 -8.94
CA ARG A 78 -0.87 -1.62 -9.38
C ARG A 78 -1.97 -1.58 -8.32
N ASP A 79 -1.59 -1.88 -7.07
CA ASP A 79 -2.55 -2.00 -5.98
C ASP A 79 -3.07 -0.63 -5.52
N SER A 80 -2.30 0.45 -5.69
CA SER A 80 -2.79 1.80 -5.39
C SER A 80 -3.97 2.19 -6.29
N TYR A 81 -3.97 1.83 -7.58
CA TYR A 81 -5.14 2.03 -8.44
C TYR A 81 -6.37 1.27 -7.97
N VAL A 82 -6.19 0.01 -7.52
CA VAL A 82 -7.30 -0.81 -7.03
C VAL A 82 -7.90 -0.21 -5.77
N ILE A 83 -7.06 0.24 -4.83
CA ILE A 83 -7.51 0.91 -3.60
C ILE A 83 -8.25 2.22 -3.93
N VAL A 84 -7.69 3.04 -4.83
CA VAL A 84 -8.32 4.31 -5.24
C VAL A 84 -9.67 4.07 -5.93
N ALA A 85 -9.78 3.08 -6.82
CA ALA A 85 -11.03 2.74 -7.50
C ALA A 85 -12.12 2.29 -6.52
N GLN A 86 -11.75 1.57 -5.45
CA GLN A 86 -12.67 1.14 -4.40
C GLN A 86 -13.14 2.31 -3.52
N LEU A 87 -12.25 3.27 -3.22
CA LEU A 87 -12.52 4.41 -2.33
C LEU A 87 -13.15 5.61 -3.04
N SER A 88 -12.98 5.72 -4.36
CA SER A 88 -13.54 6.80 -5.16
C SER A 88 -14.53 6.26 -6.21
N PRO A 89 -15.79 5.97 -5.81
CA PRO A 89 -16.83 5.56 -6.75
C PRO A 89 -17.04 6.57 -7.88
N ALA A 90 -16.86 7.87 -7.62
CA ALA A 90 -16.94 8.92 -8.64
C ALA A 90 -15.82 8.81 -9.69
N PHE A 91 -14.60 8.44 -9.30
CA PHE A 91 -13.53 8.16 -10.26
C PHE A 91 -13.89 6.95 -11.13
N THR A 92 -14.41 5.90 -10.52
CA THR A 92 -14.85 4.68 -11.22
C THR A 92 -16.02 4.95 -12.15
N ALA A 93 -16.98 5.80 -11.77
CA ALA A 93 -18.10 6.22 -12.63
C ALA A 93 -17.60 6.89 -13.91
N ARG A 94 -16.70 7.89 -13.79
CA ARG A 94 -16.11 8.56 -14.96
C ARG A 94 -15.36 7.61 -15.90
N LEU A 95 -14.74 6.56 -15.35
CA LEU A 95 -14.08 5.52 -16.15
C LEU A 95 -15.10 4.70 -16.94
N VAL A 96 -16.23 4.34 -16.33
CA VAL A 96 -17.33 3.61 -16.98
C VAL A 96 -17.99 4.45 -18.06
N ASP A 97 -18.29 5.72 -17.77
CA ASP A 97 -18.95 6.67 -18.68
C ASP A 97 -18.15 6.89 -19.98
N ARG A 98 -16.83 6.70 -19.96
CA ARG A 98 -15.97 6.88 -21.14
C ARG A 98 -16.24 5.87 -22.27
N TRP A 99 -16.80 4.70 -21.96
CA TRP A 99 -17.04 3.63 -22.93
C TRP A 99 -18.49 3.56 -23.41
N GLN A 100 -19.34 4.51 -22.99
CA GLN A 100 -20.71 4.66 -23.47
C GLN A 100 -20.80 5.71 -24.58
#